data_AF-A0A935Y311-F1
#
_entry.id   AF-A0A935Y311-F1
#
_cell.length_a   1.000
_cell.length_b   1.000
_cell.length_c   1.000
_cell.angle_alpha   90.00
_cell.angle_beta   90.00
_cell.angle_gamma   90.00
#
_symmetry.space_group_name_H-M   'P 1'
#
loop_
_entity.id
_entity.type
_entity.pdbx_description
1 polymer ?
#
loop_
_entity_poly.entity_id
_entity_poly.type
_entity_poly.pdbx_seq_one_letter_code
_entity_poly.pdbx_strand_id
1 'polypeptide(L)'
;MAFDHNQSAFPLTGAHIQTDCKSCHKNGFQNTPTDCFECHKSDFDQSNDPDHKALSFSNDCAQCHTTAPGWKPAKFDDHNRIWVIDGEHLKVANNCTACHQNGYSNTPNNCYGCHQSDYNNSTNPNHNSVGFQTDCEQCHTNLTPDWKPAKFDDHNRIWVIDGEHLKIADNCAACHQGNYNNTPSNCSGCHLSDYNNATNPNHKTLNIPLQCEDCHSTSGQWTPASFDIHDNYYPLLGAHALIKNNCTQCHSGNYSNTPNTCYGCHQSDYNGTNNPNHSQAQFPTTCENCHSQSAWDPSTFDHDGAYFPIYSGKHDNKWNTCSQCHPNSSNYTVFNCLGCHTAGNTNPDHNGVSGYQYNSNACYSCHPDGDN
;
A
#
# COMPACT_ATOMS: atom_id res chain seq x y z
N MET A 1 34.87 15.19 80.48
CA MET A 1 35.60 14.20 79.66
C MET A 1 34.58 13.60 78.72
N ALA A 2 34.71 13.81 77.41
CA ALA A 2 33.78 13.24 76.44
C ALA A 2 34.12 11.75 76.25
N PHE A 3 33.12 10.89 76.24
CA PHE A 3 33.31 9.48 75.91
C PHE A 3 33.43 9.33 74.39
N ASP A 4 34.48 8.66 73.91
CA ASP A 4 34.73 8.47 72.48
C ASP A 4 34.27 7.08 72.02
N HIS A 5 33.15 7.04 71.30
CA HIS A 5 32.59 5.80 70.77
C HIS A 5 33.48 5.12 69.72
N ASN A 6 34.40 5.84 69.06
CA ASN A 6 35.31 5.24 68.07
C ASN A 6 36.30 4.26 68.70
N GLN A 7 36.46 4.30 70.02
CA GLN A 7 37.31 3.39 70.78
C GLN A 7 36.52 2.22 71.40
N SER A 8 35.21 2.14 71.11
CA SER A 8 34.31 1.10 71.62
C SER A 8 34.06 0.00 70.57
N ALA A 9 33.41 -1.09 70.99
CA ALA A 9 32.98 -2.16 70.09
C ALA A 9 31.85 -1.75 69.11
N PHE A 10 31.27 -0.56 69.28
CA PHE A 10 30.26 0.00 68.37
C PHE A 10 30.59 1.47 68.04
N PRO A 11 31.45 1.70 67.03
CA PRO A 11 31.71 3.04 66.50
C PRO A 11 30.43 3.65 65.92
N LEU A 12 30.07 4.86 66.37
CA LEU A 12 28.88 5.54 65.85
C LEU A 12 29.14 6.07 64.44
N THR A 13 28.29 5.66 63.51
CA THR A 13 28.35 6.05 62.10
C THR A 13 26.95 6.46 61.61
N GLY A 14 26.89 7.33 60.60
CA GLY A 14 25.63 7.81 60.04
C GLY A 14 24.74 8.49 61.07
N ALA A 15 23.44 8.16 61.05
CA ALA A 15 22.44 8.74 61.95
C ALA A 15 22.76 8.52 63.44
N HIS A 16 23.48 7.46 63.79
CA HIS A 16 23.83 7.15 65.18
C HIS A 16 24.74 8.20 65.82
N ILE A 17 25.47 9.00 65.03
CA ILE A 17 26.35 10.07 65.53
C ILE A 17 25.55 11.16 66.26
N GLN A 18 24.29 11.39 65.85
CA GLN A 18 23.44 12.45 66.37
C GLN A 18 22.42 11.96 67.41
N THR A 19 22.43 10.66 67.73
CA THR A 19 21.46 10.05 68.64
C THR A 19 21.82 10.33 70.10
N ASP A 20 20.82 10.73 70.90
CA ASP A 20 21.00 10.92 72.35
C ASP A 20 21.39 9.60 73.05
N CYS A 21 22.34 9.67 74.00
CA CYS A 21 22.86 8.50 74.71
C CYS A 21 21.77 7.64 75.35
N LYS A 22 20.70 8.24 75.88
CA LYS A 22 19.62 7.52 76.57
C LYS A 22 18.74 6.72 75.62
N SER A 23 18.74 7.06 74.32
CA SER A 23 17.98 6.32 73.31
C SER A 23 18.51 4.90 73.13
N CYS A 24 19.81 4.69 73.31
CA CYS A 24 20.47 3.38 73.24
C CYS A 24 20.65 2.77 74.64
N HIS A 25 21.08 3.56 75.63
CA HIS A 25 21.42 3.10 76.98
C HIS A 25 20.23 3.11 77.95
N LYS A 26 19.09 2.51 77.54
CA LYS A 26 17.83 2.53 78.31
C LYS A 26 17.94 1.85 79.68
N ASN A 27 18.78 0.82 79.79
CA ASN A 27 19.00 0.04 81.02
C ASN A 27 20.42 0.24 81.59
N GLY A 28 21.02 1.41 81.34
CA GLY A 28 22.39 1.72 81.70
C GLY A 28 23.40 1.49 80.56
N PHE A 29 24.67 1.75 80.85
CA PHE A 29 25.76 1.77 79.85
C PHE A 29 26.46 0.41 79.64
N GLN A 30 26.06 -0.62 80.38
CA GLN A 30 26.60 -1.97 80.26
C GLN A 30 25.65 -2.85 79.43
N ASN A 31 26.21 -3.79 78.66
CA ASN A 31 25.46 -4.78 77.89
C ASN A 31 24.42 -4.20 76.90
N THR A 32 24.65 -2.99 76.39
CA THR A 32 23.83 -2.44 75.31
C THR A 32 24.06 -3.26 74.04
N PRO A 33 23.00 -3.79 73.39
CA PRO A 33 23.15 -4.57 72.17
C PRO A 33 23.86 -3.78 71.07
N THR A 34 24.71 -4.46 70.31
CA THR A 34 25.43 -3.89 69.16
C THR A 34 24.93 -4.45 67.83
N ASP A 35 24.05 -5.44 67.87
CA ASP A 35 23.40 -6.00 66.69
C ASP A 35 22.24 -5.09 66.24
N CYS A 36 22.16 -4.84 64.92
CA CYS A 36 21.17 -3.94 64.35
C CYS A 36 19.74 -4.43 64.63
N PHE A 37 19.47 -5.72 64.49
CA PHE A 37 18.13 -6.29 64.62
C PHE A 37 17.63 -6.20 66.06
N GLU A 38 18.49 -6.38 67.06
CA GLU A 38 18.09 -6.28 68.48
C GLU A 38 17.54 -4.90 68.85
N CYS A 39 18.01 -3.84 68.18
CA CYS A 39 17.51 -2.47 68.39
C CYS A 39 16.41 -2.08 67.39
N HIS A 40 16.50 -2.55 66.15
CA HIS A 40 15.61 -2.18 65.04
C HIS A 40 14.61 -3.29 64.66
N LYS A 41 14.34 -4.25 65.57
CA LYS A 41 13.38 -5.34 65.33
C LYS A 41 12.01 -4.83 64.91
N SER A 42 11.53 -3.76 65.55
CA SER A 42 10.25 -3.15 65.19
C SER A 42 10.28 -2.54 63.78
N ASP A 43 11.39 -1.90 63.40
CA ASP A 43 11.54 -1.32 62.06
C ASP A 43 11.65 -2.41 61.00
N PHE A 44 12.36 -3.50 61.29
CA PHE A 44 12.43 -4.69 60.44
C PHE A 44 11.04 -5.31 60.27
N ASP A 45 10.31 -5.52 61.37
CA ASP A 45 8.99 -6.15 61.37
C ASP A 45 7.89 -5.26 60.74
N GLN A 46 8.12 -3.95 60.62
CA GLN A 46 7.19 -2.97 60.03
C GLN A 46 7.61 -2.51 58.62
N SER A 47 8.74 -2.97 58.10
CA SER A 47 9.12 -2.66 56.72
C SER A 47 8.08 -3.23 55.77
N ASN A 48 7.65 -2.44 54.78
CA ASN A 48 6.68 -2.84 53.75
C ASN A 48 7.20 -2.59 52.33
N ASP A 49 8.42 -2.06 52.19
CA ASP A 49 9.01 -1.67 50.91
C ASP A 49 10.54 -1.82 50.94
N PRO A 50 11.06 -3.05 50.75
CA PRO A 50 10.34 -4.34 50.70
C PRO A 50 9.90 -4.83 52.09
N ASP A 51 8.87 -5.70 52.17
CA ASP A 51 8.47 -6.36 53.42
C ASP A 51 9.48 -7.44 53.81
N HIS A 52 10.30 -7.14 54.81
CA HIS A 52 11.39 -8.02 55.24
C HIS A 52 10.90 -9.35 55.80
N LYS A 53 9.74 -9.39 56.47
CA LYS A 53 9.19 -10.63 57.05
C LYS A 53 8.54 -11.49 55.99
N ALA A 54 7.71 -10.89 55.14
CA ALA A 54 7.06 -11.62 54.05
C ALA A 54 8.09 -12.26 53.12
N LEU A 55 9.23 -11.58 52.94
CA LEU A 55 10.32 -12.03 52.08
C LEU A 55 11.39 -12.85 52.80
N SER A 56 11.24 -13.09 54.11
CA SER A 56 12.16 -13.89 54.93
C SER A 56 13.62 -13.44 54.84
N PHE A 57 13.87 -12.13 54.84
CA PHE A 57 15.25 -11.62 54.81
C PHE A 57 16.01 -11.98 56.10
N SER A 58 17.32 -12.10 55.96
CA SER A 58 18.23 -12.28 57.09
C SER A 58 18.17 -11.08 58.04
N ASN A 59 18.39 -11.33 59.33
CA ASN A 59 18.56 -10.28 60.32
C ASN A 59 19.93 -9.57 60.21
N ASP A 60 20.83 -10.08 59.36
CA ASP A 60 22.11 -9.43 59.03
C ASP A 60 21.88 -8.20 58.14
N CYS A 61 21.54 -7.09 58.80
CA CYS A 61 21.17 -5.84 58.15
C CYS A 61 22.28 -5.28 57.23
N ALA A 62 23.54 -5.60 57.53
CA ALA A 62 24.70 -5.10 56.80
C ALA A 62 24.84 -5.70 55.40
N GLN A 63 24.10 -6.77 55.09
CA GLN A 63 24.03 -7.34 53.74
C GLN A 63 23.44 -6.36 52.73
N CYS A 64 22.51 -5.52 53.16
CA CYS A 64 21.78 -4.60 52.28
C CYS A 64 21.91 -3.14 52.72
N HIS A 65 22.00 -2.86 54.02
CA HIS A 65 22.04 -1.49 54.53
C HIS A 65 23.45 -1.08 54.94
N THR A 66 23.75 0.21 54.79
CA THR A 66 24.96 0.82 55.32
C THR A 66 24.60 2.02 56.19
N THR A 67 25.43 2.33 57.17
CA THR A 67 25.31 3.55 57.96
C THR A 67 26.03 4.73 57.28
N ALA A 68 26.86 4.49 56.27
CA ALA A 68 27.56 5.51 55.49
C ALA A 68 27.69 5.10 54.00
N PRO A 69 27.14 5.88 53.04
CA PRO A 69 26.62 7.24 53.18
C PRO A 69 25.22 7.35 53.81
N GLY A 70 24.47 6.26 53.94
CA GLY A 70 23.16 6.26 54.59
C GLY A 70 22.37 4.95 54.44
N TRP A 71 21.29 4.81 55.22
CA TRP A 71 20.49 3.58 55.33
C TRP A 71 19.63 3.26 54.08
N LYS A 72 19.26 4.30 53.31
CA LYS A 72 18.50 4.18 52.06
C LYS A 72 19.24 4.89 50.92
N PRO A 73 19.20 4.36 49.68
CA PRO A 73 18.63 3.05 49.31
C PRO A 73 19.49 1.90 49.85
N ALA A 74 18.86 0.75 50.07
CA ALA A 74 19.60 -0.48 50.35
C ALA A 74 20.37 -0.91 49.09
N LYS A 75 21.52 -1.55 49.27
CA LYS A 75 22.32 -2.13 48.19
C LYS A 75 21.75 -3.48 47.79
N PHE A 76 21.64 -3.69 46.47
CA PHE A 76 21.19 -4.95 45.86
C PHE A 76 22.14 -5.32 44.72
N ASP A 77 23.44 -5.25 44.98
CA ASP A 77 24.50 -5.35 43.96
C ASP A 77 24.54 -6.73 43.29
N ASP A 78 24.02 -7.77 43.95
CA ASP A 78 23.98 -9.15 43.42
C ASP A 78 22.78 -9.45 42.51
N HIS A 79 21.77 -8.59 42.44
CA HIS A 79 20.56 -8.87 41.64
C HIS A 79 20.89 -9.04 40.14
N ASN A 80 21.62 -8.09 39.57
CA ASN A 80 21.95 -8.08 38.14
C ASN A 80 22.92 -9.20 37.72
N ARG A 81 23.49 -9.96 38.68
CA ARG A 81 24.28 -11.17 38.40
C ARG A 81 23.38 -12.37 38.10
N ILE A 82 22.14 -12.37 38.59
CA ILE A 82 21.16 -13.44 38.40
C ILE A 82 20.25 -13.11 37.21
N TRP A 83 19.72 -11.88 37.17
CA TRP A 83 18.88 -11.39 36.09
C TRP A 83 19.05 -9.88 35.95
N VAL A 84 19.44 -9.42 34.77
CA VAL A 84 19.57 -7.98 34.50
C VAL A 84 18.18 -7.39 34.33
N ILE A 85 17.86 -6.35 35.09
CA ILE A 85 16.62 -5.59 34.89
C ILE A 85 16.87 -4.60 33.76
N ASP A 86 16.39 -4.93 32.57
CA ASP A 86 16.46 -4.10 31.37
C ASP A 86 15.13 -4.08 30.61
N GLY A 87 15.09 -3.32 29.52
CA GLY A 87 13.91 -3.24 28.66
C GLY A 87 12.64 -2.83 29.40
N GLU A 88 11.55 -3.52 29.10
CA GLU A 88 10.24 -3.32 29.73
C GLU A 88 10.22 -3.70 31.22
N HIS A 89 11.13 -4.57 31.69
CA HIS A 89 11.24 -4.90 33.11
C HIS A 89 11.67 -3.70 33.96
N LEU A 90 12.27 -2.67 33.37
CA LEU A 90 12.56 -1.40 34.05
C LEU A 90 11.28 -0.75 34.63
N LYS A 91 10.10 -1.00 34.03
CA LYS A 91 8.81 -0.48 34.52
C LYS A 91 8.41 -1.07 35.87
N VAL A 92 8.89 -2.26 36.19
CA VAL A 92 8.62 -2.96 37.46
C VAL A 92 9.87 -3.12 38.33
N ALA A 93 10.99 -2.46 37.97
CA ALA A 93 12.28 -2.59 38.65
C ALA A 93 12.22 -2.34 40.16
N ASN A 94 11.35 -1.42 40.58
CA ASN A 94 11.18 -1.05 41.99
C ASN A 94 10.02 -1.81 42.68
N ASN A 95 9.35 -2.72 41.97
CA ASN A 95 8.25 -3.53 42.52
C ASN A 95 8.73 -4.98 42.71
N CYS A 96 9.41 -5.23 43.82
CA CYS A 96 10.02 -6.54 44.12
C CYS A 96 9.01 -7.70 44.03
N THR A 97 7.76 -7.48 44.45
CA THR A 97 6.71 -8.52 44.44
C THR A 97 6.16 -8.81 43.04
N ALA A 98 6.42 -7.95 42.05
CA ALA A 98 6.07 -8.23 40.66
C ALA A 98 6.81 -9.48 40.14
N CYS A 99 8.07 -9.66 40.56
CA CYS A 99 8.92 -10.78 40.16
C CYS A 99 8.97 -11.87 41.26
N HIS A 100 9.12 -11.47 42.52
CA HIS A 100 9.30 -12.39 43.66
C HIS A 100 7.99 -12.76 44.34
N GLN A 101 7.01 -13.24 43.56
CA GLN A 101 5.64 -13.51 44.02
C GLN A 101 5.55 -14.58 45.11
N ASN A 102 6.50 -15.52 45.16
CA ASN A 102 6.58 -16.61 46.13
C ASN A 102 7.87 -16.55 46.96
N GLY A 103 8.36 -15.33 47.22
CA GLY A 103 9.66 -15.08 47.86
C GLY A 103 10.84 -15.08 46.88
N TYR A 104 12.05 -14.91 47.41
CA TYR A 104 13.30 -14.83 46.61
C TYR A 104 13.94 -16.19 46.32
N SER A 105 13.46 -17.26 46.94
CA SER A 105 13.91 -18.63 46.68
C SER A 105 13.11 -19.20 45.51
N ASN A 106 13.79 -19.59 44.43
CA ASN A 106 13.20 -20.20 43.22
C ASN A 106 12.39 -19.24 42.32
N THR A 107 12.67 -17.94 42.32
CA THR A 107 12.16 -17.06 41.27
C THR A 107 12.71 -17.51 39.91
N PRO A 108 11.86 -17.77 38.91
CA PRO A 108 12.34 -18.17 37.59
C PRO A 108 13.25 -17.08 37.00
N ASN A 109 14.34 -17.52 36.38
CA ASN A 109 15.34 -16.65 35.74
C ASN A 109 15.42 -16.88 34.22
N ASN A 110 14.30 -17.32 33.63
CA ASN A 110 14.14 -17.47 32.19
C ASN A 110 12.75 -16.95 31.79
N CYS A 111 12.64 -16.54 30.53
CA CYS A 111 11.43 -15.92 29.99
C CYS A 111 10.19 -16.79 30.19
N TYR A 112 10.23 -18.06 29.79
CA TYR A 112 9.08 -18.96 29.87
C TYR A 112 8.60 -19.18 31.32
N GLY A 113 9.51 -19.28 32.28
CA GLY A 113 9.15 -19.47 33.68
C GLY A 113 8.31 -18.33 34.26
N CYS A 114 8.56 -17.09 33.83
CA CYS A 114 7.76 -15.92 34.23
C CYS A 114 6.54 -15.71 33.31
N HIS A 115 6.71 -15.92 32.00
CA HIS A 115 5.72 -15.60 30.96
C HIS A 115 5.02 -16.85 30.40
N GLN A 116 4.87 -17.91 31.19
CA GLN A 116 4.24 -19.16 30.76
C GLN A 116 2.80 -18.94 30.28
N SER A 117 2.04 -18.10 30.98
CA SER A 117 0.67 -17.74 30.60
C SER A 117 0.65 -17.03 29.25
N ASP A 118 1.55 -16.07 29.04
CA ASP A 118 1.65 -15.32 27.78
C ASP A 118 2.02 -16.24 26.61
N TYR A 119 2.97 -17.15 26.83
CA TYR A 119 3.34 -18.19 25.86
C TYR A 119 2.13 -19.05 25.49
N ASN A 120 1.42 -19.56 26.50
CA ASN A 120 0.29 -20.48 26.30
C ASN A 120 -0.91 -19.83 25.61
N ASN A 121 -1.14 -18.54 25.88
CA ASN A 121 -2.26 -17.77 25.35
C ASN A 121 -1.95 -17.04 24.04
N SER A 122 -0.76 -17.24 23.45
CA SER A 122 -0.41 -16.68 22.15
C SER A 122 -1.33 -17.18 21.04
N THR A 123 -1.75 -16.28 20.14
CA THR A 123 -2.68 -16.60 19.04
C THR A 123 -2.15 -16.22 17.65
N ASN A 124 -1.15 -15.35 17.58
CA ASN A 124 -0.58 -14.88 16.32
C ASN A 124 0.93 -14.64 16.45
N PRO A 125 1.77 -15.65 16.14
CA PRO A 125 1.42 -17.07 15.96
C PRO A 125 0.98 -17.75 17.27
N ASN A 126 0.24 -18.86 17.19
CA ASN A 126 -0.02 -19.70 18.37
C ASN A 126 1.19 -20.60 18.61
N HIS A 127 1.94 -20.33 19.68
CA HIS A 127 3.18 -21.05 19.97
C HIS A 127 2.96 -22.55 20.20
N ASN A 128 1.84 -22.93 20.81
CA ASN A 128 1.51 -24.33 21.06
C ASN A 128 1.16 -25.09 19.78
N SER A 129 0.37 -24.49 18.89
CA SER A 129 -0.03 -25.12 17.63
C SER A 129 1.16 -25.32 16.69
N VAL A 130 2.12 -24.39 16.71
CA VAL A 130 3.33 -24.48 15.90
C VAL A 130 4.39 -25.39 16.54
N GLY A 131 4.38 -25.50 17.87
CA GLY A 131 5.39 -26.27 18.61
C GLY A 131 6.72 -25.51 18.76
N PHE A 132 6.66 -24.18 18.91
CA PHE A 132 7.86 -23.39 19.19
C PHE A 132 8.54 -23.84 20.49
N GLN A 133 9.84 -23.62 20.58
CA GLN A 133 10.60 -23.88 21.80
C GLN A 133 10.48 -22.69 22.75
N THR A 134 10.89 -22.87 24.00
CA THR A 134 10.82 -21.84 25.06
C THR A 134 12.00 -20.87 25.08
N ASP A 135 12.91 -20.97 24.11
CA ASP A 135 14.03 -20.05 23.90
C ASP A 135 13.52 -18.77 23.23
N CYS A 136 12.86 -17.92 24.00
CA CYS A 136 12.11 -16.76 23.51
C CYS A 136 12.99 -15.79 22.70
N GLU A 137 14.27 -15.69 23.04
CA GLU A 137 15.25 -14.77 22.45
C GLU A 137 15.59 -15.10 20.98
N GLN A 138 15.19 -16.28 20.49
CA GLN A 138 15.31 -16.61 19.07
C GLN A 138 14.42 -15.73 18.19
N CYS A 139 13.29 -15.25 18.73
CA CYS A 139 12.31 -14.46 17.98
C CYS A 139 11.97 -13.13 18.66
N HIS A 140 11.99 -13.07 19.99
CA HIS A 140 11.66 -11.87 20.76
C HIS A 140 12.93 -11.18 21.25
N THR A 141 12.85 -9.86 21.39
CA THR A 141 13.90 -9.07 22.05
C THR A 141 13.31 -8.32 23.22
N ASN A 142 14.09 -8.23 24.30
CA ASN A 142 13.82 -7.39 25.46
C ASN A 142 14.23 -5.92 25.23
N LEU A 143 14.79 -5.58 24.06
CA LEU A 143 15.25 -4.25 23.68
C LEU A 143 14.52 -3.78 22.42
N THR A 144 14.44 -2.47 22.20
CA THR A 144 13.68 -1.87 21.09
C THR A 144 14.09 -2.41 19.69
N PRO A 145 13.14 -2.70 18.78
CA PRO A 145 11.68 -2.64 18.95
C PRO A 145 11.22 -3.72 19.93
N ASP A 146 10.29 -3.37 20.81
CA ASP A 146 9.81 -4.14 21.98
C ASP A 146 9.47 -5.62 21.68
N TRP A 147 8.96 -6.35 22.67
CA TRP A 147 8.55 -7.77 22.55
C TRP A 147 7.67 -8.12 21.32
N LYS A 148 7.02 -7.13 20.70
CA LYS A 148 6.29 -7.23 19.43
C LYS A 148 6.73 -6.12 18.45
N PRO A 149 6.85 -6.42 17.14
CA PRO A 149 6.68 -7.73 16.51
C PRO A 149 7.87 -8.67 16.78
N ALA A 150 7.61 -9.97 16.77
CA ALA A 150 8.69 -10.96 16.79
C ALA A 150 9.51 -10.86 15.50
N LYS A 151 10.82 -11.07 15.60
CA LYS A 151 11.73 -11.10 14.46
C LYS A 151 11.61 -12.44 13.73
N PHE A 152 11.41 -12.36 12.43
CA PHE A 152 11.42 -13.51 11.51
C PHE A 152 12.28 -13.16 10.29
N ASP A 153 13.56 -12.92 10.53
CA ASP A 153 14.50 -12.42 9.52
C ASP A 153 14.64 -13.35 8.30
N ASP A 154 14.35 -14.66 8.48
CA ASP A 154 14.40 -15.66 7.41
C ASP A 154 13.09 -15.77 6.59
N HIS A 155 12.00 -15.08 6.94
CA HIS A 155 10.72 -15.21 6.23
C HIS A 155 10.85 -14.86 4.74
N ASN A 156 11.50 -13.75 4.42
CA ASN A 156 11.66 -13.29 3.04
C ASN A 156 12.56 -14.21 2.19
N ARG A 157 13.27 -15.17 2.79
CA ARG A 157 13.99 -16.22 2.04
C ARG A 157 13.06 -17.33 1.56
N ILE A 158 11.90 -17.50 2.18
CA ILE A 158 10.88 -18.49 1.83
C ILE A 158 9.83 -17.85 0.93
N TRP A 159 9.28 -16.71 1.34
CA TRP A 159 8.30 -15.96 0.58
C TRP A 159 8.43 -14.46 0.88
N VAL A 160 8.62 -13.65 -0.16
CA VAL A 160 8.86 -12.22 -0.02
C VAL A 160 7.55 -11.51 0.28
N ILE A 161 7.47 -10.81 1.41
CA ILE A 161 6.33 -9.94 1.71
C ILE A 161 6.54 -8.60 1.01
N ASP A 162 5.81 -8.36 -0.07
CA ASP A 162 5.82 -7.12 -0.84
C ASP A 162 4.41 -6.64 -1.23
N GLY A 163 4.35 -5.45 -1.86
CA GLY A 163 3.12 -4.83 -2.34
C GLY A 163 1.99 -4.77 -1.31
N GLU A 164 0.82 -5.24 -1.71
CA GLU A 164 -0.38 -5.24 -0.87
C GLU A 164 -0.27 -6.17 0.35
N HIS A 165 0.61 -7.19 0.31
CA HIS A 165 0.84 -8.08 1.45
C HIS A 165 1.58 -7.38 2.60
N LEU A 166 2.28 -6.27 2.34
CA LEU A 166 2.89 -5.45 3.40
C LEU A 166 1.85 -4.95 4.40
N LYS A 167 0.58 -4.76 4.00
CA LYS A 167 -0.50 -4.31 4.87
C LYS A 167 -0.88 -5.32 5.95
N ILE A 168 -0.54 -6.59 5.75
CA ILE A 168 -0.84 -7.69 6.67
C ILE A 168 0.43 -8.41 7.13
N ALA A 169 1.61 -7.81 6.93
CA ALA A 169 2.91 -8.42 7.23
C ALA A 169 3.02 -8.87 8.71
N ASP A 170 2.45 -8.11 9.65
CA ASP A 170 2.47 -8.43 11.08
C ASP A 170 1.34 -9.38 11.51
N ASN A 171 0.44 -9.75 10.59
CA ASN A 171 -0.67 -10.67 10.84
C ASN A 171 -0.39 -12.04 10.25
N CYS A 172 0.53 -12.78 10.88
CA CYS A 172 0.92 -14.14 10.48
C CYS A 172 -0.30 -15.05 10.22
N ALA A 173 -1.34 -14.94 11.05
CA ALA A 173 -2.56 -15.73 10.92
C ALA A 173 -3.36 -15.42 9.63
N ALA A 174 -3.22 -14.23 9.03
CA ALA A 174 -3.87 -13.90 7.76
C ALA A 174 -3.34 -14.75 6.59
N CYS A 175 -2.05 -15.07 6.62
CA CYS A 175 -1.41 -15.90 5.59
C CYS A 175 -1.44 -17.38 5.97
N HIS A 176 -1.01 -17.71 7.19
CA HIS A 176 -0.82 -19.09 7.61
C HIS A 176 -2.11 -19.79 8.05
N GLN A 177 -3.19 -19.06 8.36
CA GLN A 177 -4.50 -19.61 8.75
C GLN A 177 -4.42 -20.67 9.86
N GLY A 178 -3.45 -20.54 10.78
CA GLY A 178 -3.19 -21.48 11.87
C GLY A 178 -2.35 -22.72 11.50
N ASN A 179 -1.98 -22.89 10.23
CA ASN A 179 -1.06 -23.94 9.77
C ASN A 179 0.19 -23.35 9.10
N TYR A 180 1.27 -23.30 9.87
CA TYR A 180 2.56 -22.76 9.44
C TYR A 180 3.43 -23.74 8.65
N ASN A 181 3.00 -25.00 8.51
CA ASN A 181 3.77 -26.05 7.82
C ASN A 181 3.37 -26.24 6.35
N ASN A 182 2.20 -25.78 5.93
CA ASN A 182 1.64 -26.03 4.58
C ASN A 182 0.93 -24.79 4.02
N THR A 183 1.41 -23.60 4.34
CA THR A 183 0.89 -22.37 3.71
C THR A 183 1.26 -22.36 2.24
N PRO A 184 0.29 -22.21 1.31
CA PRO A 184 0.59 -22.17 -0.11
C PRO A 184 1.56 -21.03 -0.43
N SER A 185 2.60 -21.31 -1.21
CA SER A 185 3.59 -20.31 -1.65
C SER A 185 3.29 -19.73 -3.04
N ASN A 186 2.30 -20.29 -3.74
CA ASN A 186 1.86 -19.84 -5.06
C ASN A 186 0.60 -18.98 -4.97
N CYS A 187 0.49 -17.99 -5.85
CA CYS A 187 -0.60 -17.01 -5.90
C CYS A 187 -1.98 -17.67 -5.88
N SER A 188 -2.19 -18.66 -6.74
CA SER A 188 -3.46 -19.38 -6.87
C SER A 188 -3.82 -20.24 -5.66
N GLY A 189 -2.87 -20.56 -4.78
CA GLY A 189 -3.16 -21.24 -3.52
C GLY A 189 -4.01 -20.39 -2.57
N CYS A 190 -3.88 -19.06 -2.66
CA CYS A 190 -4.63 -18.11 -1.83
C CYS A 190 -5.68 -17.35 -2.63
N HIS A 191 -5.36 -16.93 -3.86
CA HIS A 191 -6.16 -16.01 -4.68
C HIS A 191 -6.99 -16.71 -5.77
N LEU A 192 -7.30 -18.00 -5.63
CA LEU A 192 -8.13 -18.72 -6.62
C LEU A 192 -9.54 -18.12 -6.74
N SER A 193 -10.09 -17.61 -5.64
CA SER A 193 -11.40 -16.95 -5.66
C SER A 193 -11.33 -15.65 -6.48
N ASP A 194 -10.30 -14.83 -6.26
CA ASP A 194 -10.09 -13.58 -6.99
C ASP A 194 -9.89 -13.85 -8.49
N TYR A 195 -9.09 -14.86 -8.83
CA TYR A 195 -8.90 -15.34 -10.20
C TYR A 195 -10.24 -15.69 -10.88
N ASN A 196 -11.09 -16.46 -10.19
CA ASN A 196 -12.39 -16.90 -10.73
C ASN A 196 -13.43 -15.78 -10.84
N ASN A 197 -13.33 -14.75 -9.99
CA ASN A 197 -14.28 -13.64 -9.92
C ASN A 197 -13.89 -12.44 -10.78
N ALA A 198 -12.67 -12.41 -11.33
CA ALA A 198 -12.23 -11.35 -12.20
C ALA A 198 -13.11 -11.24 -13.46
N THR A 199 -13.44 -10.00 -13.85
CA THR A 199 -14.35 -9.70 -14.98
C THR A 199 -13.70 -8.88 -16.09
N ASN A 200 -12.56 -8.23 -15.82
CA ASN A 200 -11.91 -7.33 -16.77
C ASN A 200 -10.36 -7.49 -16.72
N PRO A 201 -9.79 -8.46 -17.46
CA PRO A 201 -10.46 -9.50 -18.23
C PRO A 201 -11.02 -10.64 -17.35
N ASN A 202 -11.91 -11.46 -17.92
CA ASN A 202 -12.39 -12.66 -17.22
C ASN A 202 -11.41 -13.82 -17.42
N HIS A 203 -10.59 -14.10 -16.40
CA HIS A 203 -9.55 -15.12 -16.51
C HIS A 203 -10.10 -16.53 -16.80
N LYS A 204 -11.25 -16.89 -16.23
CA LYS A 204 -11.84 -18.21 -16.40
C LYS A 204 -12.38 -18.43 -17.82
N THR A 205 -13.11 -17.46 -18.37
CA THR A 205 -13.65 -17.54 -19.74
C THR A 205 -12.53 -17.59 -20.77
N LEU A 206 -11.42 -16.91 -20.50
CA LEU A 206 -10.26 -16.84 -21.39
C LEU A 206 -9.24 -17.94 -21.18
N ASN A 207 -9.43 -18.80 -20.17
CA ASN A 207 -8.50 -19.85 -19.80
C ASN A 207 -7.06 -19.31 -19.62
N ILE A 208 -6.93 -18.18 -18.92
CA ILE A 208 -5.62 -17.56 -18.65
C ILE A 208 -4.82 -18.48 -17.72
N PRO A 209 -3.51 -18.69 -17.95
CA PRO A 209 -2.68 -19.50 -17.04
C PRO A 209 -2.64 -18.95 -15.61
N LEU A 210 -2.33 -19.80 -14.63
CA LEU A 210 -2.24 -19.41 -13.20
C LEU A 210 -0.90 -18.76 -12.82
N GLN A 211 -0.03 -18.50 -13.81
CA GLN A 211 1.19 -17.71 -13.69
C GLN A 211 0.82 -16.23 -13.63
N CYS A 212 0.36 -15.78 -12.45
CA CYS A 212 -0.14 -14.42 -12.27
C CYS A 212 0.93 -13.38 -12.62
N GLU A 213 2.19 -13.68 -12.33
CA GLU A 213 3.38 -12.87 -12.58
C GLU A 213 3.64 -12.56 -14.06
N ASP A 214 3.04 -13.30 -14.99
CA ASP A 214 3.12 -12.99 -16.43
C ASP A 214 2.41 -11.67 -16.76
N CYS A 215 1.44 -11.25 -15.94
CA CYS A 215 0.63 -10.05 -16.17
C CYS A 215 0.59 -9.10 -14.96
N HIS A 216 0.69 -9.60 -13.73
CA HIS A 216 0.56 -8.83 -12.50
C HIS A 216 1.90 -8.64 -11.80
N SER A 217 2.12 -7.46 -11.23
CA SER A 217 3.28 -7.18 -10.39
C SER A 217 2.92 -7.25 -8.91
N THR A 218 3.71 -7.97 -8.12
CA THR A 218 3.58 -8.05 -6.65
C THR A 218 4.21 -6.84 -5.97
N SER A 219 5.27 -6.27 -6.53
CA SER A 219 6.01 -5.14 -5.95
C SER A 219 5.47 -3.76 -6.37
N GLY A 220 4.52 -3.73 -7.31
CA GLY A 220 3.87 -2.54 -7.82
C GLY A 220 2.35 -2.55 -7.59
N GLN A 221 1.62 -1.91 -8.50
CA GLN A 221 0.16 -1.99 -8.49
C GLN A 221 -0.28 -3.32 -9.13
N TRP A 222 -1.06 -4.12 -8.39
CA TRP A 222 -1.68 -5.34 -8.93
C TRP A 222 -2.61 -5.05 -10.11
N THR A 223 -3.25 -3.86 -10.09
CA THR A 223 -4.11 -3.35 -11.16
C THR A 223 -3.64 -1.96 -11.62
N PRO A 224 -3.62 -1.68 -12.94
CA PRO A 224 -3.93 -2.59 -14.05
C PRO A 224 -2.84 -3.64 -14.29
N ALA A 225 -3.22 -4.79 -14.83
CA ALA A 225 -2.28 -5.80 -15.31
C ALA A 225 -1.53 -5.31 -16.57
N SER A 226 -0.31 -5.78 -16.78
CA SER A 226 0.36 -5.62 -18.08
C SER A 226 -0.24 -6.57 -19.11
N PHE A 227 -0.35 -6.11 -20.34
CA PHE A 227 -0.79 -6.89 -21.49
C PHE A 227 0.06 -6.52 -22.71
N ASP A 228 1.38 -6.68 -22.59
CA ASP A 228 2.34 -6.23 -23.60
C ASP A 228 2.15 -6.91 -24.97
N ILE A 229 1.47 -8.06 -25.02
CA ILE A 229 1.13 -8.74 -26.28
C ILE A 229 -0.04 -8.10 -27.03
N HIS A 230 -0.83 -7.21 -26.41
CA HIS A 230 -2.02 -6.61 -27.02
C HIS A 230 -1.67 -5.80 -28.28
N ASP A 231 -0.57 -5.03 -28.21
CA ASP A 231 -0.15 -4.15 -29.30
C ASP A 231 0.30 -4.92 -30.55
N ASN A 232 0.55 -6.24 -30.45
CA ASN A 232 0.79 -7.10 -31.61
C ASN A 232 -0.50 -7.32 -32.45
N TYR A 233 -1.67 -7.13 -31.86
CA TYR A 233 -2.97 -7.32 -32.51
C TYR A 233 -3.66 -6.00 -32.87
N TYR A 234 -3.60 -5.02 -31.96
CA TYR A 234 -4.14 -3.68 -32.16
C TYR A 234 -3.43 -2.65 -31.27
N PRO A 235 -2.57 -1.79 -31.82
CA PRO A 235 -1.91 -0.73 -31.05
C PRO A 235 -2.92 0.30 -30.52
N LEU A 236 -2.90 0.57 -29.21
CA LEU A 236 -3.81 1.53 -28.58
C LEU A 236 -3.24 2.96 -28.68
N LEU A 237 -3.52 3.64 -29.80
CA LEU A 237 -3.07 5.01 -30.06
C LEU A 237 -4.23 6.03 -30.01
N GLY A 238 -3.89 7.31 -29.89
CA GLY A 238 -4.87 8.41 -29.92
C GLY A 238 -5.97 8.26 -28.86
N ALA A 239 -7.23 8.35 -29.28
CA ALA A 239 -8.40 8.20 -28.40
C ALA A 239 -8.49 6.81 -27.76
N HIS A 240 -8.00 5.75 -28.44
CA HIS A 240 -7.99 4.39 -27.87
C HIS A 240 -7.03 4.26 -26.67
N ALA A 241 -5.94 5.04 -26.66
CA ALA A 241 -5.00 5.06 -25.54
C ALA A 241 -5.66 5.53 -24.23
N LEU A 242 -6.72 6.34 -24.32
CA LEU A 242 -7.47 6.85 -23.16
C LEU A 242 -8.33 5.76 -22.49
N ILE A 243 -8.71 4.73 -23.24
CA ILE A 243 -9.58 3.65 -22.78
C ILE A 243 -8.84 2.31 -22.63
N LYS A 244 -7.51 2.32 -22.76
CA LYS A 244 -6.66 1.11 -22.77
C LYS A 244 -6.82 0.19 -21.57
N ASN A 245 -7.20 0.73 -20.41
CA ASN A 245 -7.40 -0.02 -19.17
C ASN A 245 -8.83 -0.57 -19.02
N ASN A 246 -9.74 -0.26 -19.94
CA ASN A 246 -11.13 -0.70 -19.91
C ASN A 246 -11.40 -1.72 -21.02
N CYS A 247 -10.85 -2.92 -20.86
CA CYS A 247 -10.89 -3.98 -21.87
C CYS A 247 -12.33 -4.30 -22.32
N THR A 248 -13.31 -4.19 -21.42
CA THR A 248 -14.73 -4.39 -21.77
C THR A 248 -15.28 -3.41 -22.80
N GLN A 249 -14.71 -2.20 -22.96
CA GLN A 249 -15.17 -1.26 -23.99
C GLN A 249 -14.89 -1.75 -25.41
N CYS A 250 -13.81 -2.50 -25.61
CA CYS A 250 -13.47 -3.04 -26.92
C CYS A 250 -13.96 -4.49 -27.05
N HIS A 251 -13.70 -5.32 -26.04
CA HIS A 251 -13.95 -6.75 -26.11
C HIS A 251 -15.40 -7.14 -25.79
N SER A 252 -16.18 -6.31 -25.09
CA SER A 252 -17.58 -6.62 -24.73
C SER A 252 -17.75 -8.01 -24.07
N GLY A 253 -16.74 -8.47 -23.32
CA GLY A 253 -16.72 -9.78 -22.67
C GLY A 253 -16.26 -10.96 -23.55
N ASN A 254 -16.00 -10.72 -24.84
CA ASN A 254 -15.46 -11.71 -25.77
C ASN A 254 -14.09 -11.26 -26.31
N TYR A 255 -13.02 -11.95 -25.91
CA TYR A 255 -11.65 -11.61 -26.29
C TYR A 255 -11.07 -12.50 -27.39
N SER A 256 -11.84 -13.46 -27.90
CA SER A 256 -11.36 -14.37 -28.96
C SER A 256 -11.72 -13.88 -30.37
N ASN A 257 -12.72 -13.01 -30.51
CA ASN A 257 -13.23 -12.54 -31.80
C ASN A 257 -13.49 -11.03 -31.84
N THR A 258 -12.71 -10.25 -31.09
CA THR A 258 -12.83 -8.78 -31.14
C THR A 258 -12.31 -8.27 -32.47
N PRO A 259 -13.11 -7.48 -33.22
CA PRO A 259 -12.65 -6.90 -34.47
C PRO A 259 -11.42 -5.99 -34.24
N ASN A 260 -10.48 -6.00 -35.17
CA ASN A 260 -9.28 -5.14 -35.15
C ASN A 260 -9.24 -4.15 -36.33
N THR A 261 -10.39 -3.88 -36.94
CA THR A 261 -10.55 -2.90 -38.03
C THR A 261 -11.47 -1.79 -37.57
N CYS A 262 -11.24 -0.55 -38.04
CA CYS A 262 -12.04 0.61 -37.66
C CYS A 262 -13.54 0.37 -37.90
N TYR A 263 -13.94 -0.04 -39.11
CA TYR A 263 -15.33 -0.36 -39.41
C TYR A 263 -15.88 -1.53 -38.59
N GLY A 264 -15.06 -2.53 -38.26
CA GLY A 264 -15.48 -3.66 -37.43
C GLY A 264 -15.95 -3.24 -36.03
N CYS A 265 -15.32 -2.24 -35.42
CA CYS A 265 -15.71 -1.68 -34.13
C CYS A 265 -16.75 -0.55 -34.27
N HIS A 266 -16.54 0.34 -35.25
CA HIS A 266 -17.30 1.58 -35.44
C HIS A 266 -18.32 1.50 -36.57
N GLN A 267 -18.89 0.31 -36.82
CA GLN A 267 -19.91 0.08 -37.84
C GLN A 267 -21.15 0.97 -37.60
N SER A 268 -21.56 1.09 -36.34
CA SER A 268 -22.71 1.93 -35.95
C SER A 268 -22.44 3.41 -36.24
N ASP A 269 -21.23 3.89 -35.98
CA ASP A 269 -20.84 5.29 -36.24
C ASP A 269 -20.80 5.56 -37.76
N TYR A 270 -20.21 4.64 -38.53
CA TYR A 270 -20.18 4.70 -39.99
C TYR A 270 -21.60 4.79 -40.59
N ASN A 271 -22.50 3.90 -40.14
CA ASN A 271 -23.88 3.86 -40.63
C ASN A 271 -24.73 5.04 -40.13
N GLY A 272 -24.39 5.61 -38.97
CA GLY A 272 -25.12 6.71 -38.33
C GLY A 272 -24.72 8.11 -38.80
N THR A 273 -23.63 8.25 -39.55
CA THR A 273 -23.17 9.56 -40.04
C THR A 273 -24.08 10.08 -41.14
N ASN A 274 -24.42 11.38 -41.10
CA ASN A 274 -25.32 12.02 -42.09
C ASN A 274 -24.67 13.14 -42.91
N ASN A 275 -23.51 13.65 -42.50
CA ASN A 275 -22.83 14.76 -43.19
C ASN A 275 -21.31 14.57 -43.17
N PRO A 276 -20.73 13.98 -44.23
CA PRO A 276 -21.42 13.29 -45.32
C PRO A 276 -21.99 11.92 -44.87
N ASN A 277 -23.06 11.44 -45.50
CA ASN A 277 -23.57 10.10 -45.22
C ASN A 277 -22.68 9.02 -45.85
N HIS A 278 -21.91 8.31 -45.03
CA HIS A 278 -20.96 7.31 -45.52
C HIS A 278 -21.61 6.13 -46.23
N SER A 279 -22.64 5.53 -45.61
CA SER A 279 -23.31 4.34 -46.13
C SER A 279 -24.00 4.59 -47.48
N GLN A 280 -24.72 5.72 -47.61
CA GLN A 280 -25.46 6.06 -48.82
C GLN A 280 -24.52 6.50 -49.96
N ALA A 281 -23.45 7.23 -49.64
CA ALA A 281 -22.44 7.63 -50.61
C ALA A 281 -21.48 6.48 -51.00
N GLN A 282 -21.62 5.32 -50.37
CA GLN A 282 -20.75 4.15 -50.57
C GLN A 282 -19.27 4.47 -50.34
N PHE A 283 -18.96 5.27 -49.31
CA PHE A 283 -17.57 5.52 -48.95
C PHE A 283 -16.85 4.22 -48.55
N PRO A 284 -15.51 4.15 -48.70
CA PRO A 284 -14.77 2.97 -48.29
C PRO A 284 -14.72 2.85 -46.77
N THR A 285 -14.55 1.62 -46.28
CA THR A 285 -14.36 1.33 -44.85
C THR A 285 -12.90 1.48 -44.38
N THR A 286 -12.02 1.96 -45.26
CA THR A 286 -10.65 2.40 -44.93
C THR A 286 -10.71 3.80 -44.34
N CYS A 287 -11.14 3.86 -43.09
CA CYS A 287 -11.40 5.09 -42.34
C CYS A 287 -10.19 6.04 -42.30
N GLU A 288 -8.99 5.48 -42.29
CA GLU A 288 -7.70 6.16 -42.16
C GLU A 288 -7.38 7.08 -43.35
N ASN A 289 -8.11 6.96 -44.46
CA ASN A 289 -7.99 7.88 -45.60
C ASN A 289 -8.46 9.29 -45.27
N CYS A 290 -9.35 9.43 -44.28
CA CYS A 290 -9.97 10.70 -43.90
C CYS A 290 -9.83 10.99 -42.41
N HIS A 291 -9.91 9.96 -41.56
CA HIS A 291 -9.94 10.08 -40.10
C HIS A 291 -8.62 9.58 -39.48
N SER A 292 -8.40 9.95 -38.22
CA SER A 292 -7.23 9.49 -37.47
C SER A 292 -7.66 8.78 -36.18
N GLN A 293 -6.74 8.00 -35.59
CA GLN A 293 -7.00 7.40 -34.28
C GLN A 293 -7.14 8.43 -33.16
N SER A 294 -6.73 9.68 -33.39
CA SER A 294 -6.84 10.77 -32.41
C SER A 294 -8.27 11.32 -32.32
N ALA A 295 -8.96 11.44 -33.46
CA ALA A 295 -10.32 11.96 -33.55
C ALA A 295 -10.96 11.63 -34.92
N TRP A 296 -12.29 11.51 -34.92
CA TRP A 296 -13.11 11.44 -36.14
C TRP A 296 -13.26 12.81 -36.82
N ASP A 297 -13.23 13.90 -36.05
CA ASP A 297 -13.41 15.28 -36.53
C ASP A 297 -12.22 16.16 -36.06
N PRO A 298 -11.62 16.98 -36.94
CA PRO A 298 -11.93 17.12 -38.36
C PRO A 298 -11.39 15.95 -39.19
N SER A 299 -12.03 15.68 -40.32
CA SER A 299 -11.44 14.81 -41.34
C SER A 299 -10.35 15.56 -42.12
N THR A 300 -9.35 14.83 -42.59
CA THR A 300 -8.15 15.34 -43.26
C THR A 300 -8.18 15.12 -44.78
N PHE A 301 -9.37 14.94 -45.33
CA PHE A 301 -9.58 14.72 -46.76
C PHE A 301 -9.19 15.96 -47.58
N ASP A 302 -8.26 15.77 -48.51
CA ASP A 302 -7.81 16.81 -49.43
C ASP A 302 -8.81 16.98 -50.59
N HIS A 303 -9.72 17.96 -50.46
CA HIS A 303 -10.67 18.28 -51.52
C HIS A 303 -10.01 19.09 -52.64
N ASP A 304 -9.13 20.03 -52.33
CA ASP A 304 -8.56 20.98 -53.31
C ASP A 304 -7.50 20.31 -54.21
N GLY A 305 -6.76 19.33 -53.69
CA GLY A 305 -5.76 18.59 -54.46
C GLY A 305 -6.35 17.48 -55.34
N ALA A 306 -7.55 17.00 -55.03
CA ALA A 306 -8.20 15.89 -55.75
C ALA A 306 -9.43 16.31 -56.57
N TYR A 307 -10.09 17.41 -56.21
CA TYR A 307 -11.37 17.86 -56.76
C TYR A 307 -11.42 19.40 -56.85
N PHE A 308 -12.60 19.95 -57.16
CA PHE A 308 -12.82 21.40 -57.27
C PHE A 308 -12.36 22.13 -55.99
N PRO A 309 -11.53 23.18 -56.05
CA PRO A 309 -11.04 23.85 -54.86
C PRO A 309 -12.16 24.53 -54.05
N ILE A 310 -12.29 24.18 -52.78
CA ILE A 310 -13.29 24.74 -51.84
C ILE A 310 -12.67 25.29 -50.55
N TYR A 311 -11.42 24.93 -50.25
CA TYR A 311 -10.66 25.47 -49.10
C TYR A 311 -9.68 26.58 -49.53
N SER A 312 -9.69 26.96 -50.80
CA SER A 312 -8.87 28.03 -51.38
C SER A 312 -9.66 28.86 -52.41
N GLY A 313 -9.03 29.92 -52.92
CA GLY A 313 -9.63 30.79 -53.93
C GLY A 313 -10.89 31.51 -53.45
N LYS A 314 -11.79 31.85 -54.38
CA LYS A 314 -13.05 32.56 -54.10
C LYS A 314 -14.08 31.75 -53.29
N HIS A 315 -13.92 30.43 -53.20
CA HIS A 315 -14.85 29.53 -52.51
C HIS A 315 -14.47 29.25 -51.06
N ASP A 316 -13.26 29.62 -50.65
CA ASP A 316 -12.81 29.51 -49.26
C ASP A 316 -13.77 30.24 -48.31
N ASN A 317 -14.12 29.57 -47.21
CA ASN A 317 -15.05 30.04 -46.18
C ASN A 317 -16.45 30.46 -46.69
N LYS A 318 -16.91 29.95 -47.86
CA LYS A 318 -18.25 30.23 -48.42
C LYS A 318 -19.30 29.15 -48.16
N TRP A 319 -18.89 28.04 -47.56
CA TRP A 319 -19.73 26.87 -47.34
C TRP A 319 -19.59 26.37 -45.90
N ASN A 320 -20.60 25.64 -45.42
CA ASN A 320 -20.64 25.05 -44.08
C ASN A 320 -21.00 23.55 -44.12
N THR A 321 -21.65 23.08 -45.18
CA THR A 321 -22.03 21.67 -45.32
C THR A 321 -21.78 21.20 -46.74
N CYS A 322 -21.44 19.92 -46.89
CA CYS A 322 -21.22 19.30 -48.20
C CYS A 322 -22.47 19.42 -49.08
N SER A 323 -23.67 19.40 -48.47
CA SER A 323 -24.96 19.49 -49.17
C SER A 323 -25.23 20.82 -49.88
N GLN A 324 -24.48 21.89 -49.56
CA GLN A 324 -24.60 23.17 -50.27
C GLN A 324 -24.09 23.06 -51.71
N CYS A 325 -23.05 22.25 -51.93
CA CYS A 325 -22.49 21.98 -53.25
C CYS A 325 -23.00 20.64 -53.81
N HIS A 326 -23.22 19.64 -52.97
CA HIS A 326 -23.66 18.29 -53.35
C HIS A 326 -25.11 18.03 -52.91
N PRO A 327 -26.11 18.40 -53.73
CA PRO A 327 -27.51 18.30 -53.34
C PRO A 327 -27.99 16.84 -53.18
N ASN A 328 -27.23 15.86 -53.67
CA ASN A 328 -27.53 14.44 -53.51
C ASN A 328 -26.58 13.81 -52.49
N SER A 329 -27.08 13.55 -51.28
CA SER A 329 -26.33 12.93 -50.19
C SER A 329 -25.90 11.48 -50.46
N SER A 330 -26.50 10.82 -51.46
CA SER A 330 -26.16 9.46 -51.86
C SER A 330 -25.22 9.42 -53.07
N ASN A 331 -24.96 10.55 -53.73
CA ASN A 331 -24.05 10.61 -54.85
C ASN A 331 -23.37 11.98 -54.95
N TYR A 332 -22.16 12.05 -54.38
CA TYR A 332 -21.32 13.25 -54.39
C TYR A 332 -20.72 13.58 -55.77
N THR A 333 -20.89 12.75 -56.80
CA THR A 333 -20.57 13.17 -58.18
C THR A 333 -21.61 14.16 -58.73
N VAL A 334 -22.76 14.30 -58.07
CA VAL A 334 -23.77 15.30 -58.41
C VAL A 334 -23.47 16.58 -57.62
N PHE A 335 -23.26 17.68 -58.34
CA PHE A 335 -22.97 18.99 -57.74
C PHE A 335 -23.83 20.10 -58.36
N ASN A 336 -23.97 21.21 -57.64
CA ASN A 336 -24.76 22.36 -58.07
C ASN A 336 -24.06 23.69 -57.78
N CYS A 337 -23.60 24.37 -58.82
CA CYS A 337 -23.02 25.71 -58.73
C CYS A 337 -24.12 26.80 -58.66
N LEU A 338 -25.27 26.52 -59.27
CA LEU A 338 -26.32 27.51 -59.55
C LEU A 338 -27.11 27.92 -58.31
N GLY A 339 -26.94 27.21 -57.19
CA GLY A 339 -27.53 27.60 -55.90
C GLY A 339 -27.00 28.96 -55.41
N CYS A 340 -25.74 29.27 -55.70
CA CYS A 340 -25.12 30.56 -55.37
C CYS A 340 -24.91 31.43 -56.62
N HIS A 341 -24.58 30.81 -57.77
CA HIS A 341 -24.34 31.51 -59.02
C HIS A 341 -25.61 31.63 -59.86
N THR A 342 -26.47 32.58 -59.51
CA THR A 342 -27.76 32.78 -60.20
C THR A 342 -27.60 33.33 -61.62
N ALA A 343 -28.58 33.08 -62.50
CA ALA A 343 -28.57 33.52 -63.89
C ALA A 343 -28.51 35.04 -64.01
N GLY A 344 -29.15 35.76 -63.09
CA GLY A 344 -29.15 37.23 -63.05
C GLY A 344 -27.76 37.82 -62.84
N ASN A 345 -26.93 37.16 -62.03
CA ASN A 345 -25.56 37.59 -61.76
C ASN A 345 -24.57 37.04 -62.79
N THR A 346 -24.81 35.82 -63.31
CA THR A 346 -23.84 35.11 -64.15
C THR A 346 -23.95 35.48 -65.63
N ASN A 347 -25.17 35.61 -66.17
CA ASN A 347 -25.38 35.86 -67.60
C ASN A 347 -24.75 37.17 -68.10
N PRO A 348 -24.81 38.31 -67.37
CA PRO A 348 -24.21 39.56 -67.84
C PRO A 348 -22.72 39.45 -68.10
N ASP A 349 -21.99 38.70 -67.25
CA ASP A 349 -20.54 38.51 -67.35
C ASP A 349 -20.13 37.57 -68.49
N HIS A 350 -21.06 36.75 -68.99
CA HIS A 350 -20.82 35.77 -70.06
C HIS A 350 -21.40 36.18 -71.42
N ASN A 351 -21.84 37.44 -71.57
CA ASN A 351 -22.35 37.94 -72.84
C ASN A 351 -21.26 37.90 -73.94
N GLY A 352 -21.55 37.19 -75.02
CA GLY A 352 -20.61 37.02 -76.13
C GLY A 352 -19.57 35.91 -75.95
N VAL A 353 -19.58 35.19 -74.82
CA VAL A 353 -18.76 34.00 -74.63
C VAL A 353 -19.34 32.85 -75.47
N SER A 354 -18.61 32.45 -76.51
CA SER A 354 -19.06 31.37 -77.39
C SER A 354 -19.15 30.04 -76.64
N GLY A 355 -20.27 29.34 -76.80
CA GLY A 355 -20.51 28.06 -76.12
C GLY A 355 -20.97 28.18 -74.66
N TYR A 356 -21.25 29.38 -74.15
CA TYR A 356 -21.81 29.57 -72.81
C TYR A 356 -23.14 28.80 -72.64
N GLN A 357 -23.21 28.02 -71.57
CA GLN A 357 -24.44 27.35 -71.13
C GLN A 357 -24.58 27.52 -69.63
N TYR A 358 -25.76 27.94 -69.18
CA TYR A 358 -26.06 28.13 -67.77
C TYR A 358 -26.47 26.79 -67.12
N ASN A 359 -25.50 25.91 -66.87
CA ASN A 359 -25.65 24.67 -66.12
C ASN A 359 -24.35 24.29 -65.40
N SER A 360 -24.44 23.58 -64.26
CA SER A 360 -23.28 23.28 -63.40
C SER A 360 -22.13 22.56 -64.13
N ASN A 361 -22.43 21.60 -65.02
CA ASN A 361 -21.39 20.86 -65.75
C ASN A 361 -20.62 21.75 -66.73
N ALA A 362 -21.32 22.63 -67.44
CA ALA A 362 -20.68 23.61 -68.32
C ALA A 362 -19.85 24.62 -67.53
N CYS A 363 -20.37 25.12 -66.41
CA CYS A 363 -19.63 26.02 -65.53
C CYS A 363 -18.34 25.37 -65.02
N TYR A 364 -18.40 24.14 -64.50
CA TYR A 364 -17.22 23.40 -64.02
C TYR A 364 -16.20 23.15 -65.14
N SER A 365 -16.66 22.89 -66.36
CA SER A 365 -15.77 22.66 -67.50
C SER A 365 -14.98 23.90 -67.91
N CYS A 366 -15.59 25.09 -67.81
CA CYS A 366 -14.91 26.37 -68.08
C CYS A 366 -14.09 26.85 -66.87
N HIS A 367 -14.56 26.56 -65.66
CA HIS A 367 -14.02 27.05 -64.40
C HIS A 367 -13.61 25.89 -63.49
N PRO A 368 -12.61 25.07 -63.85
CA PRO A 368 -12.23 23.90 -63.05
C PRO A 368 -11.64 24.26 -61.67
N ASP A 369 -11.06 25.46 -61.54
CA ASP A 369 -10.37 25.92 -60.32
C ASP A 369 -11.15 26.99 -59.54
N GLY A 370 -12.36 27.34 -60.01
CA GLY A 370 -13.26 28.27 -59.30
C GLY A 370 -12.88 29.75 -59.28
N ASP A 371 -11.74 30.14 -59.86
CA ASP A 371 -11.21 31.51 -59.74
C ASP A 371 -11.36 32.41 -60.98
N ASN A 372 -11.54 31.85 -62.18
CA ASN A 372 -11.50 32.61 -63.45
C ASN A 372 -12.78 32.54 -64.25
#